data_AF-A0AAW0IVA0-F1
#
_entry.id   AF-A0AAW0IVA0-F1
#
_cell.length_a   1.000
_cell.length_b   1.000
_cell.length_c   1.000
_cell.angle_alpha   90.00
_cell.angle_beta   90.00
_cell.angle_gamma   90.00
#
_symmetry.space_group_name_H-M   'P 1'
#
loop_
_entity.id
_entity.type
_entity.pdbx_description
1 polymer ?
#
loop_
_entity_poly.entity_id
_entity_poly.type
_entity_poly.pdbx_seq_one_letter_code
_entity_poly.pdbx_strand_id
1 'polypeptide(L)'
;MRDAFTSQGVLELTKNQLNSSISYSVGRASYAEPVQLWDASTGRLTDFTTHFSFIIKAVNISWHGDGLSFFIAPFESNIPNNSSGGYLALFSAESANKTSQNQIVAVEFDSFQNYWDPSDDHVGINVNSIVSATNVSWNSSIKNGSQANARISYNSTTKNLSVFLTYANNPVFGGNSGLSYIVDLRSVLPEWGRIGFSAATAVD
;
A
#
# COMPACT_ATOMS: atom_id res chain seq x y z
N MET A 1 -7.79 -2.41 11.55
CA MET A 1 -7.94 -3.85 11.23
C MET A 1 -9.36 -4.11 10.75
N ARG A 2 -9.55 -4.93 9.73
CA ARG A 2 -10.41 -6.11 9.84
C ARG A 2 -9.55 -7.30 9.44
N ASP A 3 -9.74 -8.45 10.06
CA ASP A 3 -8.88 -9.65 9.95
C ASP A 3 -7.39 -9.55 10.31
N ALA A 4 -6.72 -8.40 10.17
CA ALA A 4 -5.31 -8.26 10.46
C ALA A 4 -4.98 -8.61 11.91
N PHE A 5 -3.91 -9.38 12.12
CA PHE A 5 -3.49 -9.89 13.42
C PHE A 5 -1.98 -10.14 13.45
N THR A 6 -1.43 -10.32 14.64
CA THR A 6 -0.03 -10.70 14.83
C THR A 6 0.06 -12.18 15.15
N SER A 7 0.97 -12.90 14.51
CA SER A 7 1.26 -14.31 14.79
C SER A 7 2.74 -14.57 14.63
N GLN A 8 3.36 -15.28 15.57
CA GLN A 8 4.77 -15.71 15.47
C GLN A 8 5.78 -14.60 15.11
N GLY A 9 5.52 -13.36 15.56
CA GLY A 9 6.41 -12.21 15.28
C GLY A 9 6.21 -11.58 13.90
N VAL A 10 5.23 -12.01 13.11
CA VAL A 10 4.83 -11.37 11.85
C VAL A 10 3.47 -10.68 11.98
N LEU A 11 3.27 -9.67 11.16
CA LEU A 11 1.99 -8.99 10.97
C LEU A 11 1.29 -9.62 9.76
N GLU A 12 0.20 -10.31 10.03
CA GLU A 12 -0.68 -10.89 9.02
C GLU A 12 -1.76 -9.87 8.70
N LEU A 13 -1.79 -9.35 7.48
CA LEU A 13 -2.79 -8.33 7.10
C LEU A 13 -4.13 -8.97 6.72
N THR A 14 -4.09 -10.11 6.04
CA THR A 14 -5.28 -10.88 5.63
C THR A 14 -5.33 -12.21 6.38
N LYS A 15 -6.50 -12.87 6.38
CA LYS A 15 -6.61 -14.22 6.92
C LYS A 15 -5.66 -15.15 6.17
N ASN A 16 -4.93 -15.98 6.91
CA ASN A 16 -3.97 -16.95 6.37
C ASN A 16 -4.25 -18.39 6.84
N GLN A 17 -5.41 -18.63 7.49
CA GLN A 17 -5.71 -19.91 8.12
C GLN A 17 -6.33 -20.87 7.09
N LEU A 18 -5.61 -21.96 6.78
CA LEU A 18 -6.03 -23.07 5.89
C LEU A 18 -7.43 -23.63 6.17
N ASN A 19 -7.95 -23.46 7.39
CA ASN A 19 -9.20 -24.05 7.84
C ASN A 19 -10.39 -23.08 7.71
N SER A 20 -10.18 -21.90 7.14
CA SER A 20 -11.19 -20.86 6.94
C SER A 20 -11.05 -20.27 5.53
N SER A 21 -12.15 -19.78 4.96
CA SER A 21 -12.07 -19.02 3.72
C SER A 21 -11.19 -17.78 3.93
N ILE A 22 -10.12 -17.68 3.13
CA ILE A 22 -9.28 -16.49 3.04
C ILE A 22 -9.84 -15.50 2.02
N SER A 23 -11.00 -15.80 1.42
CA SER A 23 -11.68 -14.93 0.47
C SER A 23 -12.24 -13.67 1.13
N TYR A 24 -12.21 -12.57 0.39
CA TYR A 24 -12.75 -11.27 0.81
C TYR A 24 -12.19 -10.75 2.15
N SER A 25 -10.96 -11.13 2.50
CA SER A 25 -10.30 -10.65 3.71
C SER A 25 -9.81 -9.23 3.51
N VAL A 26 -9.93 -8.37 4.52
CA VAL A 26 -9.60 -6.93 4.40
C VAL A 26 -8.84 -6.40 5.62
N GLY A 27 -7.52 -6.35 5.52
CA GLY A 27 -6.56 -5.96 6.54
C GLY A 27 -6.23 -4.48 6.59
N ARG A 28 -6.16 -3.90 7.81
CA ARG A 28 -5.32 -2.71 8.05
C ARG A 28 -4.64 -2.76 9.41
N ALA A 29 -3.36 -2.43 9.46
CA ALA A 29 -2.61 -2.25 10.70
C ALA A 29 -1.83 -0.94 10.62
N SER A 30 -1.80 -0.18 11.70
CA SER A 30 -1.29 1.18 11.66
C SER A 30 -0.57 1.53 12.95
N TYR A 31 0.35 2.50 12.85
CA TYR A 31 0.96 3.09 14.03
C TYR A 31 -0.12 3.72 14.91
N ALA A 32 0.04 3.58 16.23
CA ALA A 32 -1.01 3.91 17.21
C ALA A 32 -1.24 5.43 17.29
N GLU A 33 -0.16 6.20 17.25
CA GLU A 33 -0.18 7.65 17.42
C GLU A 33 -0.28 8.39 16.08
N PRO A 34 -0.88 9.59 16.06
CA PRO A 34 -0.89 10.44 14.87
C PRO A 34 0.52 10.92 14.53
N VAL A 35 0.81 11.06 13.24
CA VAL A 35 2.09 11.54 12.72
C VAL A 35 1.87 12.89 12.05
N GLN A 36 2.69 13.88 12.40
CA GLN A 36 2.65 15.20 11.76
C GLN A 36 3.29 15.14 10.37
N LEU A 37 2.47 15.30 9.34
CA LEU A 37 2.87 15.21 7.92
C LEU A 37 3.39 16.55 7.39
N TRP A 38 2.85 17.64 7.92
CA TRP A 38 3.28 19.00 7.68
C TRP A 38 2.86 19.89 8.86
N ASP A 39 3.36 21.12 8.90
CA ASP A 39 3.02 22.10 9.93
C ASP A 39 2.16 23.21 9.32
N ALA A 40 0.96 23.43 9.85
CA ALA A 40 0.01 24.38 9.28
C ALA A 40 0.41 25.85 9.45
N SER A 41 1.21 26.16 10.48
CA SER A 41 1.64 27.52 10.79
C SER A 41 2.77 28.01 9.89
N THR A 42 3.66 27.09 9.49
CA THR A 42 4.86 27.38 8.69
C THR A 42 4.75 26.87 7.26
N GLY A 43 3.79 25.98 6.99
CA GLY A 43 3.66 25.26 5.73
C GLY A 43 4.77 24.23 5.50
N ARG A 44 5.62 23.92 6.49
CA ARG A 44 6.76 23.00 6.31
C ARG A 44 6.28 21.55 6.22
N LEU A 45 6.79 20.81 5.23
CA LEU A 45 6.55 19.38 5.03
C LEU A 45 7.54 18.54 5.84
N THR A 46 7.11 17.37 6.29
CA THR A 46 7.96 16.39 6.98
C THR A 46 8.60 15.44 5.96
N ASP A 47 9.93 15.31 5.99
CA ASP A 47 10.65 14.22 5.32
C ASP A 47 10.41 12.90 6.06
N PHE A 48 10.24 11.80 5.33
CA PHE A 48 10.18 10.48 5.96
C PHE A 48 10.88 9.41 5.14
N THR A 49 11.24 8.33 5.82
CA THR A 49 11.67 7.08 5.20
C THR A 49 11.11 5.93 6.01
N THR A 50 10.53 4.95 5.34
CA THR A 50 10.14 3.66 5.94
C THR A 50 10.79 2.52 5.17
N HIS A 51 11.10 1.44 5.88
CA HIS A 51 11.62 0.21 5.30
C HIS A 51 10.94 -0.97 6.01
N PHE A 52 10.41 -1.88 5.21
CA PHE A 52 9.81 -3.12 5.67
C PHE A 52 10.10 -4.23 4.67
N SER A 53 10.00 -5.47 5.16
CA SER A 53 9.98 -6.66 4.31
C SER A 53 8.61 -7.32 4.37
N PHE A 54 8.19 -7.94 3.28
CA PHE A 54 6.91 -8.63 3.20
C PHE A 54 7.01 -9.87 2.31
N ILE A 55 6.02 -10.74 2.42
CA ILE A 55 5.85 -11.92 1.58
C ILE A 55 4.40 -11.92 1.10
N ILE A 56 4.19 -12.02 -0.21
CA ILE A 56 2.90 -12.37 -0.80
C ILE A 56 3.05 -13.74 -1.44
N LYS A 57 2.15 -14.67 -1.09
CA LYS A 57 2.15 -16.02 -1.64
C LYS A 57 0.76 -16.39 -2.12
N ALA A 58 0.62 -16.56 -3.43
CA ALA A 58 -0.59 -17.16 -3.99
C ALA A 58 -0.70 -18.63 -3.56
N VAL A 59 -1.82 -18.99 -2.93
CA VAL A 59 -2.15 -20.40 -2.63
C VAL A 59 -2.55 -21.13 -3.91
N ASN A 60 -3.27 -20.44 -4.79
CA ASN A 60 -3.65 -20.92 -6.12
C ASN A 60 -3.23 -19.88 -7.17
N ILE A 61 -2.41 -20.27 -8.14
CA ILE A 61 -1.97 -19.34 -9.19
C ILE A 61 -3.10 -18.93 -10.14
N SER A 62 -4.18 -19.71 -10.23
CA SER A 62 -5.33 -19.40 -11.08
C SER A 62 -6.35 -18.47 -10.41
N TRP A 63 -6.38 -18.45 -9.09
CA TRP A 63 -7.31 -17.66 -8.27
C TRP A 63 -6.52 -17.07 -7.10
N HIS A 64 -6.03 -15.85 -7.31
CA HIS A 64 -5.20 -15.13 -6.36
C HIS A 64 -5.59 -13.66 -6.37
N GLY A 65 -5.10 -12.94 -5.37
CA GLY A 65 -5.23 -11.50 -5.29
C GLY A 65 -5.39 -11.04 -3.84
N ASP A 66 -5.29 -9.74 -3.57
CA ASP A 66 -5.13 -8.69 -4.58
C ASP A 66 -3.83 -7.91 -4.33
N GLY A 67 -3.43 -7.75 -3.08
CA GLY A 67 -2.11 -7.21 -2.78
C GLY A 67 -2.03 -6.59 -1.40
N LEU A 68 -1.00 -5.78 -1.20
CA LEU A 68 -0.83 -4.96 0.00
C LEU A 68 -0.40 -3.54 -0.35
N SER A 69 -0.59 -2.62 0.58
CA SER A 69 -0.09 -1.25 0.45
C SER A 69 0.54 -0.74 1.74
N PHE A 70 1.49 0.17 1.60
CA PHE A 70 1.80 1.16 2.65
C PHE A 70 0.93 2.40 2.38
N PHE A 71 0.26 2.94 3.39
CA PHE A 71 -0.63 4.08 3.22
C PHE A 71 -0.42 5.18 4.24
N ILE A 72 -0.80 6.39 3.84
CA ILE A 72 -0.97 7.57 4.68
C ILE A 72 -2.39 8.12 4.45
N ALA A 73 -3.14 8.34 5.53
CA ALA A 73 -4.51 8.83 5.49
C ALA A 73 -4.84 9.69 6.74
N PRO A 74 -5.99 10.38 6.81
CA PRO A 74 -6.48 11.00 8.03
C PRO A 74 -6.43 10.04 9.23
N PHE A 75 -6.12 10.56 10.41
CA PHE A 75 -5.95 9.73 11.60
C PHE A 75 -7.18 8.87 11.93
N GLU A 76 -8.38 9.42 11.66
CA GLU A 76 -9.69 8.80 11.84
C GLU A 76 -10.14 7.93 10.65
N SER A 77 -9.28 7.69 9.66
CA SER A 77 -9.61 6.86 8.50
C SER A 77 -9.99 5.44 8.93
N ASN A 78 -11.15 4.97 8.48
CA ASN A 78 -11.67 3.62 8.71
C ASN A 78 -11.67 2.78 7.42
N ILE A 79 -11.69 1.45 7.55
CA ILE A 79 -11.75 0.56 6.38
C ILE A 79 -13.11 0.81 5.71
N PRO A 80 -13.17 1.18 4.42
CA PRO A 80 -14.45 1.37 3.75
C PRO A 80 -15.23 0.06 3.70
N ASN A 81 -16.56 0.15 3.68
CA ASN A 81 -17.38 -1.02 3.39
C ASN A 81 -17.10 -1.50 1.95
N ASN A 82 -17.19 -2.81 1.71
CA ASN A 82 -16.97 -3.41 0.39
C ASN A 82 -15.61 -3.05 -0.25
N SER A 83 -14.55 -3.07 0.56
CA SER A 83 -13.18 -2.70 0.18
C SER A 83 -12.23 -3.89 -0.04
N SER A 84 -12.79 -5.09 -0.18
CA SER A 84 -12.05 -6.30 -0.53
C SER A 84 -11.54 -6.27 -1.97
N GLY A 85 -10.71 -7.24 -2.32
CA GLY A 85 -10.14 -7.34 -3.65
C GLY A 85 -9.22 -6.16 -3.99
N GLY A 86 -9.18 -5.79 -5.27
CA GLY A 86 -8.38 -4.69 -5.81
C GLY A 86 -8.62 -3.30 -5.22
N TYR A 87 -9.53 -3.15 -4.24
CA TYR A 87 -9.64 -1.91 -3.46
C TYR A 87 -8.70 -1.85 -2.26
N LEU A 88 -7.94 -2.93 -2.00
CA LEU A 88 -6.82 -3.02 -1.06
C LEU A 88 -7.14 -2.55 0.36
N ALA A 89 -8.41 -2.67 0.79
CA ALA A 89 -8.91 -2.13 2.06
C ALA A 89 -8.71 -0.61 2.25
N LEU A 90 -8.47 0.13 1.16
CA LEU A 90 -8.30 1.59 1.15
C LEU A 90 -9.47 2.32 0.50
N PHE A 91 -10.07 1.72 -0.53
CA PHE A 91 -11.15 2.32 -1.31
C PHE A 91 -12.41 1.43 -1.27
N SER A 92 -13.50 1.93 -1.81
CA SER A 92 -14.67 1.14 -2.20
C SER A 92 -14.99 1.42 -3.67
N ALA A 93 -15.90 0.66 -4.27
CA ALA A 93 -16.37 0.93 -5.64
C ALA A 93 -16.84 2.39 -5.82
N GLU A 94 -17.43 3.00 -4.79
CA GLU A 94 -17.93 4.36 -4.83
C GLU A 94 -16.84 5.42 -4.69
N SER A 95 -15.72 5.12 -4.02
CA SER A 95 -14.65 6.08 -3.72
C SER A 95 -13.40 5.89 -4.59
N ALA A 96 -13.22 4.70 -5.18
CA ALA A 96 -12.02 4.28 -5.91
C ALA A 96 -11.52 5.29 -6.95
N ASN A 97 -12.41 6.00 -7.64
CA ASN A 97 -12.06 6.98 -8.68
C ASN A 97 -12.47 8.43 -8.32
N LYS A 98 -12.87 8.69 -7.07
CA LYS A 98 -13.33 10.02 -6.64
C LYS A 98 -12.23 10.76 -5.90
N THR A 99 -11.29 11.32 -6.65
CA THR A 99 -10.10 11.99 -6.14
C THR A 99 -10.37 13.16 -5.18
N SER A 100 -11.52 13.82 -5.31
CA SER A 100 -11.94 14.93 -4.43
C SER A 100 -12.51 14.50 -3.09
N GLN A 101 -12.84 13.21 -2.92
CA GLN A 101 -13.46 12.66 -1.70
C GLN A 101 -12.48 11.85 -0.85
N ASN A 102 -11.31 11.52 -1.40
CA ASN A 102 -10.29 10.77 -0.70
C ASN A 102 -9.18 11.69 -0.19
N GLN A 103 -8.53 11.26 0.88
CA GLN A 103 -7.31 11.85 1.40
C GLN A 103 -6.34 10.70 1.70
N ILE A 104 -5.87 10.05 0.65
CA ILE A 104 -5.05 8.85 0.76
C ILE A 104 -3.88 8.98 -0.20
N VAL A 105 -2.68 8.77 0.33
CA VAL A 105 -1.49 8.47 -0.47
C VAL A 105 -1.06 7.06 -0.11
N ALA A 106 -0.91 6.20 -1.11
CA ALA A 106 -0.48 4.83 -0.90
C ALA A 106 0.61 4.42 -1.88
N VAL A 107 1.38 3.42 -1.46
CA VAL A 107 2.28 2.66 -2.32
C VAL A 107 1.75 1.24 -2.33
N GLU A 108 1.22 0.80 -3.47
CA GLU A 108 0.68 -0.54 -3.64
C GLU A 108 1.72 -1.51 -4.21
N PHE A 109 1.61 -2.76 -3.76
CA PHE A 109 2.29 -3.92 -4.31
C PHE A 109 1.18 -4.87 -4.75
N ASP A 110 0.77 -4.70 -5.99
CA ASP A 110 -0.40 -5.35 -6.56
C ASP A 110 0.00 -6.68 -7.20
N SER A 111 -0.81 -7.68 -6.93
CA SER A 111 -0.62 -9.06 -7.36
C SER A 111 -1.75 -9.56 -8.25
N PHE A 112 -2.69 -8.71 -8.64
CA PHE A 112 -3.82 -9.04 -9.50
C PHE A 112 -4.09 -7.93 -10.52
N GLN A 113 -4.52 -8.30 -11.74
CA GLN A 113 -4.84 -7.30 -12.76
C GLN A 113 -6.34 -7.01 -12.78
N ASN A 114 -6.77 -5.91 -12.16
CA ASN A 114 -8.08 -5.34 -12.45
C ASN A 114 -8.05 -4.54 -13.76
N TYR A 115 -9.22 -4.09 -14.23
CA TYR A 115 -9.32 -3.38 -15.51
C TYR A 115 -8.60 -2.02 -15.54
N TRP A 116 -8.17 -1.52 -14.37
CA TRP A 116 -7.40 -0.28 -14.25
C TRP A 116 -5.88 -0.51 -14.13
N ASP A 117 -5.43 -1.77 -14.07
CA ASP A 117 -4.03 -2.11 -13.78
C ASP A 117 -3.20 -2.41 -15.03
N PRO A 118 -1.91 -2.06 -15.02
CA PRO A 118 -1.00 -2.34 -16.12
C PRO A 118 -0.65 -3.83 -16.26
N SER A 119 -0.60 -4.56 -15.14
CA SER A 119 -0.26 -5.99 -15.06
C SER A 119 -0.70 -6.57 -13.72
N ASP A 120 -0.71 -7.90 -13.61
CA ASP A 120 -1.02 -8.66 -12.39
C ASP A 120 0.18 -8.77 -11.42
N ASP A 121 1.25 -8.05 -11.70
CA ASP A 121 2.41 -7.89 -10.84
C ASP A 121 2.93 -6.47 -11.09
N HIS A 122 2.57 -5.51 -10.24
CA HIS A 122 3.04 -4.14 -10.38
C HIS A 122 3.20 -3.43 -9.04
N VAL A 123 4.02 -2.38 -9.04
CA VAL A 123 4.16 -1.45 -7.91
C VAL A 123 3.63 -0.10 -8.36
N GLY A 124 2.85 0.54 -7.49
CA GLY A 124 2.13 1.76 -7.81
C GLY A 124 2.25 2.84 -6.72
N ILE A 125 2.12 4.10 -7.12
CA ILE A 125 1.90 5.22 -6.20
C ILE A 125 0.49 5.76 -6.45
N ASN A 126 -0.39 5.56 -5.49
CA ASN A 126 -1.78 6.00 -5.52
C ASN A 126 -1.93 7.35 -4.84
N VAL A 127 -2.66 8.28 -5.47
CA VAL A 127 -3.00 9.58 -4.89
C VAL A 127 -4.50 9.80 -5.03
N ASN A 128 -5.22 9.67 -3.92
CA ASN A 128 -6.68 9.80 -3.81
C ASN A 128 -7.53 8.90 -4.73
N SER A 129 -6.93 7.90 -5.37
CA SER A 129 -7.58 7.02 -6.34
C SER A 129 -6.93 5.65 -6.29
N ILE A 130 -7.68 4.58 -6.55
CA ILE A 130 -7.08 3.25 -6.73
C ILE A 130 -6.20 3.22 -7.99
N VAL A 131 -6.58 3.94 -9.04
CA VAL A 131 -5.74 4.07 -10.23
C VAL A 131 -4.46 4.81 -9.86
N SER A 132 -3.34 4.10 -9.97
CA SER A 132 -2.00 4.61 -9.71
C SER A 132 -1.67 5.86 -10.53
N ALA A 133 -1.16 6.90 -9.87
CA ALA A 133 -0.67 8.11 -10.53
C ALA A 133 0.62 7.86 -11.31
N THR A 134 1.40 6.86 -10.87
CA THR A 134 2.50 6.27 -11.61
C THR A 134 2.67 4.83 -11.14
N ASN A 135 3.15 3.95 -12.03
CA ASN A 135 3.36 2.55 -11.74
C ASN A 135 4.56 2.01 -12.50
N VAL A 136 5.01 0.82 -12.09
CA VAL A 136 5.95 -0.01 -12.84
C VAL A 136 5.51 -1.46 -12.76
N SER A 137 5.31 -2.09 -13.93
CA SER A 137 5.10 -3.53 -14.01
C SER A 137 6.38 -4.25 -13.58
N TRP A 138 6.21 -5.23 -12.70
CA TRP A 138 7.33 -6.02 -12.22
C TRP A 138 7.54 -7.22 -13.16
N ASN A 139 8.77 -7.38 -13.66
CA ASN A 139 9.06 -8.43 -14.66
C ASN A 139 9.04 -9.86 -14.08
N SER A 140 9.05 -9.99 -12.75
CA SER A 140 8.85 -11.27 -12.06
C SER A 140 7.55 -11.23 -11.27
N SER A 141 7.25 -12.30 -10.54
CA SER A 141 6.04 -12.33 -9.74
C SER A 141 6.26 -11.81 -8.32
N ILE A 142 5.37 -10.92 -7.86
CA ILE A 142 5.32 -10.38 -6.49
C ILE A 142 4.68 -11.40 -5.53
N LYS A 143 3.84 -12.29 -6.07
CA LYS A 143 3.04 -13.31 -5.35
C LYS A 143 3.68 -14.69 -5.25
N ASN A 144 4.99 -14.82 -5.51
CA ASN A 144 5.68 -16.12 -5.56
C ASN A 144 6.16 -16.65 -4.19
N GLY A 145 5.89 -15.93 -3.09
CA GLY A 145 6.32 -16.29 -1.74
C GLY A 145 7.76 -15.92 -1.39
N SER A 146 8.49 -15.22 -2.27
CA SER A 146 9.81 -14.68 -1.96
C SER A 146 9.70 -13.48 -1.03
N GLN A 147 10.69 -13.30 -0.15
CA GLN A 147 10.74 -12.11 0.70
C GLN A 147 11.16 -10.89 -0.11
N ALA A 148 10.25 -9.92 -0.20
CA ALA A 148 10.50 -8.61 -0.76
C ALA A 148 10.98 -7.64 0.32
N ASN A 149 11.84 -6.69 -0.06
CA ASN A 149 12.30 -5.59 0.77
C ASN A 149 11.95 -4.27 0.08
N ALA A 150 11.15 -3.45 0.75
CA ALA A 150 10.67 -2.18 0.22
C ALA A 150 11.19 -1.01 1.05
N ARG A 151 11.72 0.01 0.39
CA ARG A 151 12.05 1.31 1.00
C ARG A 151 11.24 2.41 0.33
N ILE A 152 10.48 3.14 1.13
CA ILE A 152 9.68 4.28 0.69
C ILE A 152 10.26 5.52 1.37
N SER A 153 10.50 6.58 0.60
CA SER A 153 11.03 7.83 1.11
C SER A 153 10.33 9.03 0.47
N TYR A 154 10.04 10.04 1.28
CA TYR A 154 9.54 11.33 0.80
C TYR A 154 10.57 12.42 1.08
N ASN A 155 10.98 13.12 0.03
CA ASN A 155 11.80 14.32 0.13
C ASN A 155 10.89 15.56 0.09
N SER A 156 10.81 16.28 1.19
CA SER A 156 9.93 17.45 1.39
C SER A 156 10.31 18.63 0.49
N THR A 157 11.59 18.77 0.16
CA THR A 157 12.12 19.87 -0.65
C THR A 157 11.75 19.72 -2.11
N THR A 158 11.91 18.50 -2.66
CA THR A 158 11.57 18.19 -4.05
C THR A 158 10.15 17.67 -4.21
N LYS A 159 9.44 17.43 -3.10
CA LYS A 159 8.10 16.80 -3.04
C LYS A 159 8.08 15.42 -3.68
N ASN A 160 9.21 14.71 -3.66
CA ASN A 160 9.38 13.45 -4.35
C ASN A 160 9.10 12.29 -3.39
N LEU A 161 8.03 11.53 -3.67
CA LEU A 161 7.78 10.23 -3.07
C LEU A 161 8.42 9.16 -3.95
N SER A 162 9.41 8.46 -3.41
CA SER A 162 10.16 7.41 -4.08
C SER A 162 9.97 6.07 -3.39
N VAL A 163 9.91 5.01 -4.18
CA VAL A 163 9.77 3.62 -3.76
C VAL A 163 10.92 2.83 -4.39
N PHE A 164 11.57 1.98 -3.61
CA PHE A 164 12.53 1.00 -4.09
C PHE A 164 12.10 -0.38 -3.62
N LEU A 165 12.06 -1.35 -4.52
CA LEU A 165 11.72 -2.74 -4.23
C LEU A 165 12.88 -3.66 -4.64
N THR A 166 13.21 -4.65 -3.82
CA THR A 166 14.20 -5.68 -4.16
C THR A 166 13.91 -7.00 -3.46
N TYR A 167 14.31 -8.10 -4.08
CA TYR A 167 14.21 -9.46 -3.53
C TYR A 167 15.58 -10.02 -3.11
N ALA A 168 16.61 -9.16 -3.05
CA ALA A 168 17.93 -9.57 -2.59
C ALA A 168 17.94 -9.85 -1.08
N ASN A 169 18.62 -10.92 -0.66
CA ASN A 169 18.77 -11.29 0.76
C ASN A 169 19.49 -10.19 1.59
N ASN A 170 20.41 -9.44 0.96
CA ASN A 170 21.11 -8.30 1.55
C ASN A 170 20.78 -7.05 0.70
N PRO A 171 19.64 -6.38 0.94
CA PRO A 171 19.15 -5.33 0.06
C PRO A 171 20.06 -4.10 0.11
N VAL A 172 20.51 -3.66 -1.07
CA VAL A 172 21.11 -2.35 -1.27
C VAL A 172 20.06 -1.47 -1.94
N PHE A 173 19.60 -0.43 -1.25
CA PHE A 173 18.60 0.50 -1.76
C PHE A 173 19.24 1.55 -2.67
N GLY A 174 19.55 1.14 -3.90
CA GLY A 174 20.01 1.98 -5.00
C GLY A 174 20.01 1.19 -6.32
N GLY A 175 19.48 1.77 -7.41
CA GLY A 175 19.41 1.11 -8.74
C GLY A 175 18.13 1.40 -9.52
N ASN A 176 17.85 0.60 -10.57
CA ASN A 176 16.72 0.78 -11.50
C ASN A 176 15.38 0.19 -11.01
N SER A 177 15.36 -0.43 -9.83
CA SER A 177 14.17 -1.07 -9.24
C SER A 177 13.32 -0.08 -8.44
N GLY A 178 13.21 1.15 -8.94
CA GLY A 178 12.57 2.26 -8.24
C GLY A 178 11.44 2.90 -9.05
N LEU A 179 10.48 3.47 -8.33
CA LEU A 179 9.37 4.26 -8.84
C LEU A 179 9.35 5.59 -8.08
N SER A 180 8.99 6.69 -8.74
CA SER A 180 8.89 7.98 -8.05
C SER A 180 7.78 8.85 -8.60
N TYR A 181 7.19 9.67 -7.74
CA TYR A 181 6.13 10.61 -8.09
C TYR A 181 6.31 11.93 -7.34
N ILE A 182 6.12 13.05 -8.04
CA ILE A 182 6.14 14.38 -7.43
C ILE A 182 4.74 14.70 -6.91
N VAL A 183 4.59 14.76 -5.59
CA VAL A 183 3.33 15.03 -4.91
C VAL A 183 3.54 15.94 -3.71
N ASP A 184 2.80 17.06 -3.68
CA ASP A 184 2.74 17.92 -2.49
C ASP A 184 1.79 17.29 -1.47
N LEU A 185 2.31 16.68 -0.39
CA LEU A 185 1.44 16.00 0.57
C LEU A 185 0.45 16.95 1.26
N ARG A 186 0.74 18.25 1.32
CA ARG A 186 -0.18 19.27 1.87
C ARG A 186 -1.44 19.46 1.03
N SER A 187 -1.37 19.21 -0.28
CA SER A 187 -2.53 19.33 -1.15
C SER A 187 -3.43 18.09 -1.13
N VAL A 188 -3.04 17.05 -0.40
CA VAL A 188 -3.71 15.74 -0.39
C VAL A 188 -4.16 15.34 1.02
N LEU A 189 -3.26 15.50 1.99
CA LEU A 189 -3.40 14.96 3.34
C LEU A 189 -3.57 16.08 4.39
N PRO A 190 -4.30 15.80 5.49
CA PRO A 190 -4.37 16.72 6.63
C PRO A 190 -2.99 16.88 7.30
N GLU A 191 -2.90 17.84 8.22
CA GLU A 191 -1.67 18.13 8.98
C GLU A 191 -1.18 16.89 9.76
N TRP A 192 -2.12 16.17 10.38
CA TRP A 192 -1.89 14.97 11.16
C TRP A 192 -2.55 13.77 10.51
N GLY A 193 -1.79 12.71 10.29
CA GLY A 193 -2.26 11.49 9.65
C GLY A 193 -1.93 10.22 10.41
N ARG A 194 -2.45 9.11 9.89
CA ARG A 194 -2.09 7.75 10.29
C ARG A 194 -1.29 7.13 9.15
N ILE A 195 -0.22 6.42 9.54
CA ILE A 195 0.57 5.60 8.63
C ILE A 195 0.38 4.12 8.98
N GLY A 196 0.38 3.27 7.96
CA GLY A 196 0.22 1.85 8.18
C GLY A 196 0.26 1.03 6.91
N PHE A 197 -0.20 -0.20 7.04
CA PHE A 197 -0.32 -1.16 5.96
C PHE A 197 -1.77 -1.57 5.78
N SER A 198 -2.16 -1.82 4.53
CA SER A 198 -3.42 -2.43 4.17
C SER A 198 -3.19 -3.61 3.25
N ALA A 199 -4.13 -4.55 3.23
CA ALA A 199 -4.14 -5.63 2.24
C ALA A 199 -5.56 -6.15 2.07
N ALA A 200 -5.82 -6.75 0.92
CA ALA A 200 -7.09 -7.42 0.70
C ALA A 200 -6.91 -8.65 -0.19
N THR A 201 -7.89 -9.56 -0.11
CA THR A 201 -8.06 -10.69 -1.01
C THR A 201 -9.43 -10.64 -1.68
N ALA A 202 -9.55 -11.28 -2.84
CA ALA A 202 -10.81 -11.50 -3.55
C ALA A 202 -11.31 -12.94 -3.38
N VAL A 203 -12.00 -13.48 -4.39
CA VAL A 203 -12.50 -14.86 -4.42
C VAL A 203 -11.33 -15.82 -4.62
N ASP A 204 -11.31 -16.90 -3.83
CA ASP A 204 -10.47 -18.08 -4.08
C ASP A 204 -11.18 -19.09 -4.99
#